data_AF-A0AAU3USG4-F1
#
_entry.id   AF-A0AAU3USG4-F1
#
_cell.length_a   1.000
_cell.length_b   1.000
_cell.length_c   1.000
_cell.angle_alpha   90.00
_cell.angle_beta   90.00
_cell.angle_gamma   90.00
#
_symmetry.space_group_name_H-M   'P 1'
#
loop_
_entity.id
_entity.type
_entity.pdbx_description
1 polymer ?
#
loop_
_entity_poly.entity_id
_entity_poly.type
_entity_poly.pdbx_seq_one_letter_code
_entity_poly.pdbx_strand_id
1 'polypeptide(L)'
;MTHWRKSLRGAAVLTGLLLASGTGLLLGPVATAQPSGAQAAIDAHYQDKGGASSPLGQKSGAAYTFGPEGAAQDYQGGKIIYSAGTGAKVMYGAILDKYLALGGADAGLGYPTNDESDAAVAGTARFSEFSAPDGATIEWSPQNGAWLVRGPIRTAWSHLHATDGVMGAPMGDTTLANGVYSQMFRGQGGDPVQVQWSQAGGFVTTPSDIAGQLSGLDVATPGAPPGASVAAAASSGSSSRGMWWALPIGLVIAAAAGGLAALIGKPRSAVGTAPMAAPAGAGTRTTGSHLATRSERTHPFTLGGAR
;
A
#
# COMPACT_ATOMS: atom_id res chain seq x y z
N MET A 1 -61.10 44.20 -36.20
CA MET A 1 -60.60 45.59 -36.06
C MET A 1 -60.44 45.85 -34.57
N THR A 2 -59.24 45.82 -33.98
CA THR A 2 -58.15 46.83 -34.04
C THR A 2 -58.54 48.16 -33.37
N HIS A 3 -58.08 48.40 -32.14
CA HIS A 3 -56.97 49.33 -31.82
C HIS A 3 -56.81 49.62 -30.31
N TRP A 4 -55.70 49.13 -29.76
CA TRP A 4 -54.78 49.78 -28.83
C TRP A 4 -55.12 51.21 -28.30
N ARG A 5 -55.09 51.39 -26.97
CA ARG A 5 -54.24 52.42 -26.31
C ARG A 5 -54.16 52.31 -24.78
N LYS A 6 -53.21 53.04 -24.21
CA LYS A 6 -52.74 53.02 -22.80
C LYS A 6 -53.52 54.01 -21.92
N SER A 7 -53.66 53.73 -20.62
CA SER A 7 -53.23 54.66 -19.55
C SER A 7 -53.24 54.00 -18.16
N LEU A 8 -52.44 54.51 -17.22
CA LEU A 8 -52.45 54.08 -15.82
C LEU A 8 -53.54 54.81 -15.02
N ARG A 9 -54.10 54.13 -14.02
CA ARG A 9 -54.54 54.73 -12.75
C ARG A 9 -54.12 53.78 -11.63
N GLY A 10 -53.37 54.29 -10.64
CA GLY A 10 -52.98 53.51 -9.46
C GLY A 10 -54.07 53.55 -8.38
N ALA A 11 -54.08 52.54 -7.51
CA ALA A 11 -54.90 52.51 -6.31
C ALA A 11 -54.23 51.69 -5.20
N ALA A 12 -54.38 52.17 -3.96
CA ALA A 12 -54.24 51.45 -2.69
C ALA A 12 -53.12 50.41 -2.52
N VAL A 13 -52.09 50.80 -1.78
CA VAL A 13 -51.38 49.85 -0.89
C VAL A 13 -52.40 49.28 0.09
N LEU A 14 -52.52 47.95 0.18
CA LEU A 14 -53.14 47.25 1.30
C LEU A 14 -52.17 46.20 1.82
N THR A 15 -51.63 46.46 3.02
CA THR A 15 -50.56 45.66 3.64
C THR A 15 -51.12 44.36 4.24
N GLY A 16 -51.43 43.39 3.38
CA GLY A 16 -51.86 42.06 3.79
C GLY A 16 -50.72 41.24 4.38
N LEU A 17 -50.47 41.39 5.70
CA LEU A 17 -49.47 40.60 6.44
C LEU A 17 -49.96 39.15 6.64
N LEU A 18 -49.89 38.35 5.58
CA LEU A 18 -50.04 36.89 5.68
C LEU A 18 -48.72 36.28 6.18
N LEU A 19 -48.67 35.97 7.47
CA LEU A 19 -47.64 35.10 8.06
C LEU A 19 -47.86 33.66 7.55
N ALA A 20 -47.41 33.41 6.32
CA ALA A 20 -47.27 32.06 5.81
C ALA A 20 -46.14 31.35 6.55
N SER A 21 -46.48 30.68 7.66
CA SER A 21 -45.58 29.78 8.41
C SER A 21 -45.27 28.52 7.60
N GLY A 22 -44.59 28.71 6.47
CA GLY A 22 -44.08 27.64 5.62
C GLY A 22 -42.95 26.92 6.33
N THR A 23 -43.29 25.90 7.13
CA THR A 23 -42.36 24.87 7.58
C THR A 23 -41.93 24.03 6.40
N GLY A 24 -41.12 24.62 5.52
CA GLY A 24 -40.34 23.88 4.55
C GLY A 24 -39.40 22.97 5.32
N LEU A 25 -39.72 21.68 5.36
CA LEU A 25 -38.79 20.65 5.77
C LEU A 25 -37.64 20.66 4.76
N LEU A 26 -36.60 21.42 5.11
CA LEU A 26 -35.31 21.37 4.44
C LEU A 26 -34.77 19.96 4.65
N LEU A 27 -35.03 19.09 3.67
CA LEU A 27 -34.37 17.81 3.50
C LEU A 27 -32.91 18.10 3.12
N GLY A 28 -32.13 18.51 4.12
CA GLY A 28 -30.68 18.58 4.02
C GLY A 28 -30.15 17.19 3.63
N PRO A 29 -29.05 17.13 2.86
CA PRO A 29 -28.50 15.85 2.44
C PRO A 29 -28.21 15.00 3.68
N VAL A 30 -28.75 13.77 3.70
CA VAL A 30 -28.50 12.83 4.78
C VAL A 30 -27.02 12.45 4.72
N ALA A 31 -26.21 13.03 5.59
CA ALA A 31 -24.84 12.61 5.81
C ALA A 31 -24.89 11.16 6.31
N THR A 32 -24.58 10.22 5.43
CA THR A 32 -24.48 8.79 5.76
C THR A 32 -23.36 8.61 6.78
N ALA A 33 -23.75 8.36 8.03
CA ALA A 33 -22.80 8.18 9.12
C ALA A 33 -21.88 7.00 8.81
N GLN A 34 -20.57 7.20 9.00
CA GLN A 34 -19.58 6.13 8.88
C GLN A 34 -19.84 5.03 9.93
N PRO A 35 -19.36 3.79 9.70
CA PRO A 35 -19.44 2.72 10.70
C PRO A 35 -18.89 3.16 12.06
N SER A 36 -19.60 2.80 13.14
CA SER A 36 -19.26 3.21 14.50
C SER A 36 -17.85 2.75 14.89
N GLY A 37 -16.99 3.69 15.25
CA GLY A 37 -15.58 3.43 15.59
C GLY A 37 -14.60 3.49 14.42
N ALA A 38 -15.06 3.60 13.17
CA ALA A 38 -14.19 3.69 11.99
C ALA A 38 -13.17 4.83 12.09
N GLN A 39 -13.61 6.04 12.45
CA GLN A 39 -12.73 7.19 12.66
C GLN A 39 -11.63 6.90 13.70
N ALA A 40 -11.98 6.28 14.83
CA ALA A 40 -11.03 5.97 15.89
C ALA A 40 -10.03 4.87 15.47
N ALA A 41 -10.46 3.88 14.69
CA ALA A 41 -9.60 2.85 14.13
C ALA A 41 -8.63 3.42 13.08
N ILE A 42 -9.12 4.29 12.19
CA ILE A 42 -8.30 5.02 11.20
C ILE A 42 -7.27 5.91 11.92
N ASP A 43 -7.68 6.65 12.95
CA ASP A 43 -6.79 7.53 13.71
C ASP A 43 -5.74 6.75 14.50
N ALA A 44 -6.11 5.64 15.14
CA ALA A 44 -5.15 4.77 15.82
C ALA A 44 -4.12 4.19 14.84
N HIS A 45 -4.57 3.71 13.68
CA HIS A 45 -3.70 3.15 12.65
C HIS A 45 -2.78 4.20 12.01
N TYR A 46 -3.25 5.43 11.85
CA TYR A 46 -2.42 6.54 11.41
C TYR A 46 -1.28 6.82 12.39
N GLN A 47 -1.54 6.80 13.70
CA GLN A 47 -0.49 6.98 14.71
C GLN A 47 0.47 5.77 14.78
N ASP A 48 -0.01 4.54 14.61
CA ASP A 48 0.82 3.32 14.50
C ASP A 48 1.87 3.45 13.38
N LYS A 49 1.50 4.00 12.21
CA LYS A 49 2.46 4.23 11.11
C LYS A 49 3.40 5.43 11.32
N GLY A 50 3.29 6.17 12.42
CA GLY A 50 4.09 7.38 12.70
C GLY A 50 3.45 8.69 12.26
N GLY A 51 2.13 8.70 11.98
CA GLY A 51 1.34 9.90 11.72
C GLY A 51 1.89 10.74 10.56
N ALA A 52 2.03 12.04 10.79
CA ALA A 52 2.50 13.01 9.79
C ALA A 52 3.99 12.84 9.41
N SER A 53 4.76 12.04 10.13
CA SER A 53 6.14 11.68 9.79
C SER A 53 6.24 10.39 8.95
N SER A 54 5.12 9.71 8.72
CA SER A 54 5.02 8.53 7.86
C SER A 54 4.92 8.90 6.36
N PRO A 55 5.09 7.93 5.43
CA PRO A 55 4.84 8.15 4.00
C PRO A 55 3.42 8.63 3.64
N LEU A 56 2.43 8.54 4.54
CA LEU A 56 1.11 9.14 4.33
C LEU A 56 1.16 10.68 4.34
N GLY A 57 2.08 11.29 5.09
CA GLY A 57 2.09 12.73 5.32
C GLY A 57 0.84 13.22 6.06
N GLN A 58 0.36 14.43 5.73
CA GLN A 58 -0.80 15.04 6.38
C GLN A 58 -2.13 14.41 5.91
N LYS A 59 -3.15 14.50 6.77
CA LYS A 59 -4.55 14.22 6.39
C LYS A 59 -5.03 15.16 5.28
N SER A 60 -5.81 14.61 4.35
CA SER A 60 -6.53 15.34 3.30
C SER A 60 -8.04 15.22 3.55
N GLY A 61 -8.68 16.32 3.96
CA GLY A 61 -10.09 16.32 4.34
C GLY A 61 -10.39 15.52 5.62
N ALA A 62 -11.67 15.22 5.84
CA ALA A 62 -12.14 14.31 6.89
C ALA A 62 -12.46 12.93 6.31
N ALA A 63 -12.54 11.92 7.17
CA ALA A 63 -12.92 10.58 6.74
C ALA A 63 -14.39 10.55 6.23
N TYR A 64 -14.65 9.65 5.28
CA TYR A 64 -15.94 9.48 4.61
C TYR A 64 -16.32 7.99 4.52
N THR A 65 -17.54 7.69 4.09
CA THR A 65 -18.01 6.31 3.81
C THR A 65 -17.36 5.76 2.56
N PHE A 66 -16.86 4.52 2.60
CA PHE A 66 -16.16 3.88 1.49
C PHE A 66 -16.62 2.44 1.32
N GLY A 67 -17.21 2.11 0.17
CA GLY A 67 -17.95 0.87 -0.03
C GLY A 67 -19.19 0.72 0.87
N PRO A 68 -19.87 -0.44 0.83
CA PRO A 68 -21.14 -0.66 1.53
C PRO A 68 -21.06 -0.64 3.07
N GLU A 69 -19.93 -1.04 3.67
CA GLU A 69 -19.80 -1.28 5.13
C GLU A 69 -18.55 -0.62 5.74
N GLY A 70 -17.97 0.35 5.04
CA GLY A 70 -16.62 0.83 5.33
C GLY A 70 -16.45 2.33 5.35
N ALA A 71 -15.22 2.74 5.60
CA ALA A 71 -14.79 4.12 5.67
C ALA A 71 -13.40 4.28 5.06
N ALA A 72 -13.07 5.50 4.63
CA ALA A 72 -11.72 5.87 4.24
C ALA A 72 -11.37 7.27 4.72
N GLN A 73 -10.07 7.51 4.92
CA GLN A 73 -9.47 8.83 5.10
C GLN A 73 -8.32 8.95 4.10
N ASP A 74 -8.32 10.05 3.36
CA ASP A 74 -7.24 10.37 2.43
C ASP A 74 -6.13 11.13 3.16
N TYR A 75 -4.91 10.92 2.69
CA TYR A 75 -3.68 11.56 3.14
C TYR A 75 -2.85 11.96 1.92
N GLN A 76 -1.82 12.79 2.11
CA GLN A 76 -1.01 13.32 1.00
C GLN A 76 -0.28 12.25 0.18
N GLY A 77 0.12 11.13 0.79
CA GLY A 77 0.83 10.03 0.12
C GLY A 77 0.04 8.73 -0.05
N GLY A 78 -1.21 8.66 0.40
CA GLY A 78 -2.00 7.42 0.37
C GLY A 78 -3.34 7.52 1.10
N LYS A 79 -3.91 6.36 1.45
CA LYS A 79 -5.25 6.25 2.06
C LYS A 79 -5.23 5.20 3.16
N ILE A 80 -5.92 5.48 4.27
CA ILE A 80 -6.29 4.43 5.23
C ILE A 80 -7.76 4.07 4.95
N ILE A 81 -8.02 2.79 4.77
CA ILE A 81 -9.34 2.22 4.52
C ILE A 81 -9.70 1.33 5.71
N TYR A 82 -10.96 1.40 6.15
CA TYR A 82 -11.48 0.65 7.27
C TYR A 82 -12.72 -0.16 6.86
N SER A 83 -12.81 -1.39 7.36
CA SER A 83 -14.08 -2.13 7.49
C SER A 83 -14.19 -2.77 8.87
N ALA A 84 -15.39 -3.16 9.27
CA ALA A 84 -15.58 -3.90 10.53
C ALA A 84 -14.89 -5.28 10.51
N GLY A 85 -14.84 -5.94 9.35
CA GLY A 85 -14.24 -7.28 9.20
C GLY A 85 -12.72 -7.29 9.06
N THR A 86 -12.12 -6.27 8.45
CA THR A 86 -10.66 -6.19 8.22
C THR A 86 -9.93 -5.18 9.10
N GLY A 87 -10.67 -4.32 9.83
CA GLY A 87 -10.11 -3.19 10.57
C GLY A 87 -9.58 -2.09 9.64
N ALA A 88 -8.78 -1.18 10.19
CA ALA A 88 -8.06 -0.18 9.39
C ALA A 88 -6.82 -0.80 8.73
N LYS A 89 -6.53 -0.44 7.47
CA LYS A 89 -5.34 -0.80 6.70
C LYS A 89 -4.89 0.34 5.79
N VAL A 90 -3.58 0.42 5.52
CA VAL A 90 -2.96 1.50 4.73
C VAL A 90 -2.55 1.02 3.34
N MET A 91 -2.79 1.88 2.34
CA MET A 91 -2.43 1.68 0.93
C MET A 91 -1.86 2.96 0.32
N TYR A 92 -0.97 2.81 -0.67
CA TYR A 92 -0.21 3.90 -1.28
C TYR A 92 -0.17 3.79 -2.82
N GLY A 93 0.11 4.92 -3.47
CA GLY A 93 0.48 5.03 -4.89
C GLY A 93 -0.23 4.08 -5.85
N ALA A 94 0.55 3.37 -6.68
CA ALA A 94 0.04 2.58 -7.80
C ALA A 94 -0.90 1.42 -7.39
N ILE A 95 -0.77 0.86 -6.19
CA ILE A 95 -1.66 -0.21 -5.69
C ILE A 95 -3.01 0.39 -5.28
N LEU A 96 -2.98 1.54 -4.60
CA LEU A 96 -4.17 2.31 -4.27
C LEU A 96 -4.89 2.81 -5.54
N ASP A 97 -4.15 3.42 -6.47
CA ASP A 97 -4.68 3.91 -7.75
C ASP A 97 -5.34 2.78 -8.54
N LYS A 98 -4.70 1.60 -8.59
CA LYS A 98 -5.24 0.41 -9.25
C LYS A 98 -6.51 -0.10 -8.59
N TYR A 99 -6.53 -0.21 -7.26
CA TYR A 99 -7.70 -0.62 -6.50
C TYR A 99 -8.90 0.31 -6.72
N LEU A 100 -8.66 1.64 -6.71
CA LEU A 100 -9.70 2.63 -7.00
C LEU A 100 -10.16 2.60 -8.46
N ALA A 101 -9.25 2.43 -9.43
CA ALA A 101 -9.58 2.31 -10.85
C ALA A 101 -10.40 1.04 -11.18
N LEU A 102 -10.23 -0.02 -10.39
CA LEU A 102 -11.05 -1.24 -10.45
C LEU A 102 -12.41 -1.10 -9.74
N GLY A 103 -12.71 0.06 -9.12
CA GLY A 103 -13.96 0.31 -8.39
C GLY A 103 -13.94 -0.12 -6.91
N GLY A 104 -12.78 -0.51 -6.38
CA GLY A 104 -12.55 -0.76 -4.95
C GLY A 104 -13.52 -1.76 -4.30
N ALA A 105 -14.00 -1.41 -3.11
CA ALA A 105 -14.90 -2.26 -2.33
C ALA A 105 -16.26 -2.47 -3.03
N ASP A 106 -16.78 -1.46 -3.71
CA ASP A 106 -18.06 -1.50 -4.44
C ASP A 106 -18.03 -2.46 -5.64
N ALA A 107 -16.85 -2.68 -6.25
CA ALA A 107 -16.66 -3.64 -7.34
C ALA A 107 -16.46 -5.11 -6.88
N GLY A 108 -16.75 -5.41 -5.61
CA GLY A 108 -16.65 -6.77 -5.08
C GLY A 108 -15.21 -7.30 -4.99
N LEU A 109 -14.21 -6.43 -4.94
CA LEU A 109 -12.88 -6.78 -4.42
C LEU A 109 -12.89 -6.87 -2.89
N GLY A 110 -13.87 -6.26 -2.22
CA GLY A 110 -13.93 -6.17 -0.77
C GLY A 110 -12.91 -5.17 -0.23
N TYR A 111 -12.55 -5.30 1.06
CA TYR A 111 -11.69 -4.37 1.78
C TYR A 111 -10.27 -4.91 1.95
N PRO A 112 -9.24 -4.05 2.04
CA PRO A 112 -7.87 -4.51 2.27
C PRO A 112 -7.74 -5.28 3.59
N THR A 113 -7.00 -6.40 3.56
CA THR A 113 -6.80 -7.32 4.69
C THR A 113 -5.42 -7.19 5.33
N ASN A 114 -4.38 -6.83 4.56
CA ASN A 114 -3.05 -6.46 5.04
C ASN A 114 -2.79 -4.95 4.88
N ASP A 115 -1.77 -4.44 5.57
CA ASP A 115 -1.15 -3.17 5.22
C ASP A 115 -0.23 -3.40 4.03
N GLU A 116 -0.16 -2.44 3.10
CA GLU A 116 0.65 -2.61 1.89
C GLU A 116 2.12 -2.93 2.22
N SER A 117 2.54 -4.12 1.84
CA SER A 117 3.79 -4.77 2.26
C SER A 117 4.66 -5.17 1.08
N ASP A 118 5.97 -5.28 1.29
CA ASP A 118 6.91 -5.77 0.28
C ASP A 118 6.72 -7.29 0.05
N ALA A 119 6.83 -7.72 -1.21
CA ALA A 119 6.78 -9.12 -1.60
C ALA A 119 8.10 -9.84 -1.27
N ALA A 120 8.03 -11.13 -0.91
CA ALA A 120 9.05 -11.79 -0.10
C ALA A 120 10.47 -11.83 -0.71
N VAL A 121 10.64 -12.17 -1.99
CA VAL A 121 11.99 -12.28 -2.63
C VAL A 121 12.07 -11.60 -4.01
N ALA A 122 11.15 -10.68 -4.33
CA ALA A 122 11.18 -9.88 -5.56
C ALA A 122 11.91 -8.52 -5.43
N GLY A 123 12.48 -8.22 -4.25
CA GLY A 123 13.42 -7.12 -3.96
C GLY A 123 12.89 -5.68 -4.07
N THR A 124 11.76 -5.47 -4.74
CA THR A 124 11.13 -4.17 -5.03
C THR A 124 9.62 -4.23 -5.22
N ALA A 125 9.04 -5.42 -5.43
CA ALA A 125 7.60 -5.57 -5.60
C ALA A 125 6.86 -5.42 -4.26
N ARG A 126 5.62 -4.92 -4.31
CA ARG A 126 4.76 -4.62 -3.16
C ARG A 126 3.36 -5.13 -3.43
N PHE A 127 2.59 -5.49 -2.40
CA PHE A 127 1.26 -6.04 -2.58
C PHE A 127 0.25 -5.57 -1.52
N SER A 128 -1.03 -5.63 -1.90
CA SER A 128 -2.17 -5.59 -0.97
C SER A 128 -3.16 -6.69 -1.33
N GLU A 129 -3.76 -7.28 -0.31
CA GLU A 129 -4.77 -8.32 -0.38
C GLU A 129 -6.13 -7.80 0.04
N PHE A 130 -7.20 -8.37 -0.49
CA PHE A 130 -8.56 -7.87 -0.31
C PHE A 130 -9.54 -9.00 0.03
N SER A 131 -10.58 -8.66 0.78
CA SER A 131 -11.60 -9.57 1.31
C SER A 131 -12.61 -10.09 0.26
N ALA A 132 -12.19 -10.24 -1.00
CA ALA A 132 -12.99 -10.85 -2.05
C ALA A 132 -13.29 -12.33 -1.68
N PRO A 133 -14.54 -12.83 -1.85
CA PRO A 133 -14.87 -14.21 -1.50
C PRO A 133 -14.10 -15.28 -2.27
N ASP A 134 -13.66 -14.98 -3.49
CA ASP A 134 -12.78 -15.81 -4.33
C ASP A 134 -11.29 -15.47 -4.15
N GLY A 135 -10.95 -14.50 -3.29
CA GLY A 135 -9.59 -14.06 -3.00
C GLY A 135 -9.03 -13.10 -4.05
N ALA A 136 -8.52 -11.96 -3.62
CA ALA A 136 -7.90 -10.96 -4.50
C ALA A 136 -6.62 -10.38 -3.88
N THR A 137 -5.63 -10.16 -4.73
CA THR A 137 -4.37 -9.47 -4.44
C THR A 137 -4.11 -8.48 -5.58
N ILE A 138 -3.62 -7.28 -5.28
CA ILE A 138 -2.99 -6.40 -6.27
C ILE A 138 -1.52 -6.35 -5.92
N GLU A 139 -0.67 -6.81 -6.83
CA GLU A 139 0.78 -6.65 -6.75
C GLU A 139 1.22 -5.53 -7.70
N TRP A 140 2.17 -4.72 -7.25
CA TRP A 140 2.94 -3.80 -8.07
C TRP A 140 4.41 -4.22 -8.11
N SER A 141 5.02 -4.17 -9.29
CA SER A 141 6.48 -4.21 -9.44
C SER A 141 6.98 -3.06 -10.35
N PRO A 142 8.22 -2.56 -10.16
CA PRO A 142 8.74 -1.46 -10.97
C PRO A 142 8.78 -1.73 -12.47
N GLN A 143 8.88 -3.01 -12.88
CA GLN A 143 9.02 -3.42 -14.27
C GLN A 143 7.69 -3.69 -14.97
N ASN A 144 6.62 -3.97 -14.23
CA ASN A 144 5.32 -4.35 -14.80
C ASN A 144 4.18 -3.38 -14.46
N GLY A 145 4.26 -2.61 -13.38
CA GLY A 145 3.12 -1.84 -12.84
C GLY A 145 2.23 -2.66 -11.91
N ALA A 146 1.02 -2.15 -11.62
CA ALA A 146 0.08 -2.72 -10.65
C ALA A 146 -1.03 -3.55 -11.31
N TRP A 147 -1.20 -4.80 -10.88
CA TRP A 147 -2.10 -5.78 -11.49
C TRP A 147 -2.87 -6.62 -10.47
N LEU A 148 -4.15 -6.86 -10.74
CA LEU A 148 -5.01 -7.74 -9.97
C LEU A 148 -4.70 -9.21 -10.26
N VAL A 149 -4.45 -10.00 -9.22
CA VAL A 149 -4.45 -11.46 -9.22
C VAL A 149 -5.64 -11.94 -8.38
N ARG A 150 -6.61 -12.66 -8.97
CA ARG A 150 -7.89 -13.01 -8.35
C ARG A 150 -8.27 -14.49 -8.56
N GLY A 151 -9.09 -15.03 -7.66
CA GLY A 151 -9.78 -16.30 -7.85
C GLY A 151 -8.84 -17.52 -7.85
N PRO A 152 -9.22 -18.61 -8.54
CA PRO A 152 -8.38 -19.79 -8.72
C PRO A 152 -6.97 -19.50 -9.24
N ILE A 153 -6.80 -18.46 -10.07
CA ILE A 153 -5.46 -18.04 -10.55
C ILE A 153 -4.62 -17.46 -9.40
N ARG A 154 -5.21 -16.69 -8.46
CA ARG A 154 -4.51 -16.28 -7.22
C ARG A 154 -4.16 -17.50 -6.36
N THR A 155 -5.06 -18.46 -6.21
CA THR A 155 -4.78 -19.67 -5.42
C THR A 155 -3.63 -20.48 -6.00
N ALA A 156 -3.58 -20.66 -7.33
CA ALA A 156 -2.45 -21.28 -8.03
C ALA A 156 -1.15 -20.49 -7.90
N TRP A 157 -1.21 -19.17 -8.11
CA TRP A 157 -0.06 -18.28 -8.01
C TRP A 157 0.55 -18.31 -6.60
N SER A 158 -0.24 -18.13 -5.53
CA SER A 158 0.23 -18.28 -4.14
C SER A 158 0.81 -19.68 -3.87
N HIS A 159 0.18 -20.74 -4.39
CA HIS A 159 0.68 -22.11 -4.22
C HIS A 159 2.06 -22.31 -4.87
N LEU A 160 2.28 -21.72 -6.05
CA LEU A 160 3.55 -21.72 -6.77
C LEU A 160 4.48 -20.56 -6.38
N HIS A 161 4.46 -20.15 -5.10
CA HIS A 161 5.33 -19.13 -4.50
C HIS A 161 5.22 -17.72 -5.08
N ALA A 162 4.07 -17.38 -5.69
CA ALA A 162 3.75 -16.08 -6.25
C ALA A 162 4.84 -15.56 -7.22
N THR A 163 5.22 -14.29 -7.11
CA THR A 163 6.26 -13.67 -7.95
C THR A 163 7.66 -14.28 -7.78
N ASP A 164 7.93 -14.97 -6.67
CA ASP A 164 9.23 -15.60 -6.41
C ASP A 164 9.38 -16.97 -7.11
N GLY A 165 8.28 -17.54 -7.63
CA GLY A 165 8.23 -18.87 -8.24
C GLY A 165 7.98 -18.89 -9.76
N VAL A 166 7.60 -20.06 -10.28
CA VAL A 166 7.63 -20.35 -11.73
C VAL A 166 6.68 -19.49 -12.57
N MET A 167 5.54 -19.08 -12.00
CA MET A 167 4.60 -18.15 -12.65
C MET A 167 5.15 -16.72 -12.70
N GLY A 168 5.86 -16.29 -11.65
CA GLY A 168 6.47 -14.97 -11.55
C GLY A 168 5.46 -13.80 -11.50
N ALA A 169 5.92 -12.62 -11.89
CA ALA A 169 5.20 -11.36 -11.69
C ALA A 169 4.03 -11.15 -12.67
N PRO A 170 2.84 -10.71 -12.23
CA PRO A 170 1.72 -10.44 -13.14
C PRO A 170 2.06 -9.34 -14.15
N MET A 171 1.50 -9.45 -15.37
CA MET A 171 1.68 -8.52 -16.49
C MET A 171 0.36 -7.91 -17.00
N GLY A 172 -0.75 -8.27 -16.37
CA GLY A 172 -2.11 -7.87 -16.72
C GLY A 172 -3.06 -8.32 -15.60
N ASP A 173 -4.27 -7.78 -15.57
CA ASP A 173 -5.27 -8.18 -14.58
C ASP A 173 -5.82 -9.59 -14.84
N THR A 174 -6.26 -10.28 -13.78
CA THR A 174 -7.13 -11.45 -13.96
C THR A 174 -8.45 -11.01 -14.59
N THR A 175 -8.75 -11.57 -15.75
CA THR A 175 -10.04 -11.42 -16.42
C THR A 175 -10.92 -12.63 -16.14
N LEU A 176 -12.24 -12.42 -16.05
CA LEU A 176 -13.24 -13.50 -15.96
C LEU A 176 -14.24 -13.34 -17.11
N ALA A 177 -14.21 -14.27 -18.05
CA ALA A 177 -15.09 -14.28 -19.22
C ALA A 177 -15.67 -15.68 -19.44
N ASN A 178 -17.00 -15.79 -19.57
CA ASN A 178 -17.70 -17.06 -19.81
C ASN A 178 -17.38 -18.19 -18.82
N GLY A 179 -17.06 -17.86 -17.56
CA GLY A 179 -16.64 -18.83 -16.53
C GLY A 179 -15.18 -19.26 -16.59
N VAL A 180 -14.37 -18.66 -17.48
CA VAL A 180 -12.92 -18.84 -17.57
C VAL A 180 -12.21 -17.66 -16.92
N TYR A 181 -11.39 -17.92 -15.92
CA TYR A 181 -10.40 -16.96 -15.40
C TYR A 181 -9.17 -17.00 -16.32
N SER A 182 -8.59 -15.85 -16.68
CA SER A 182 -7.38 -15.78 -17.53
C SER A 182 -6.46 -14.61 -17.16
N GLN A 183 -5.16 -14.84 -17.17
CA GLN A 183 -4.12 -13.84 -16.85
C GLN A 183 -2.77 -14.17 -17.53
N MET A 184 -1.91 -13.15 -17.67
CA MET A 184 -0.52 -13.30 -18.08
C MET A 184 0.45 -12.84 -16.99
N PHE A 185 1.57 -13.53 -16.89
CA PHE A 185 2.67 -13.27 -15.96
C PHE A 185 4.01 -13.31 -16.71
N ARG A 186 5.06 -12.73 -16.12
CA ARG A 186 6.46 -12.92 -16.50
C ARG A 186 7.04 -14.01 -15.60
N GLY A 187 7.23 -15.21 -16.16
CA GLY A 187 7.82 -16.34 -15.44
C GLY A 187 9.27 -16.08 -15.02
N GLN A 188 9.79 -16.94 -14.16
CA GLN A 188 11.11 -16.79 -13.53
C GLN A 188 12.28 -16.60 -14.53
N GLY A 189 12.19 -17.19 -15.73
CA GLY A 189 13.18 -17.03 -16.80
C GLY A 189 13.04 -15.74 -17.63
N GLY A 190 12.02 -14.92 -17.38
CA GLY A 190 11.65 -13.75 -18.18
C GLY A 190 10.62 -14.06 -19.29
N ASP A 191 10.42 -15.32 -19.63
CA ASP A 191 9.43 -15.78 -20.60
C ASP A 191 7.98 -15.54 -20.14
N PRO A 192 7.03 -15.29 -21.07
CA PRO A 192 5.63 -15.07 -20.71
C PRO A 192 4.95 -16.37 -20.30
N VAL A 193 4.31 -16.37 -19.13
CA VAL A 193 3.45 -17.45 -18.65
C VAL A 193 2.00 -17.02 -18.80
N GLN A 194 1.24 -17.69 -19.67
CA GLN A 194 -0.22 -17.55 -19.72
C GLN A 194 -0.86 -18.60 -18.83
N VAL A 195 -1.84 -18.19 -18.01
CA VAL A 195 -2.66 -19.09 -17.20
C VAL A 195 -4.13 -18.86 -17.52
N GLN A 196 -4.85 -19.95 -17.71
CA GLN A 196 -6.31 -20.02 -17.77
C GLN A 196 -6.81 -21.05 -16.75
N TRP A 197 -7.98 -20.81 -16.18
CA TRP A 197 -8.69 -21.77 -15.33
C TRP A 197 -10.19 -21.77 -15.62
N SER A 198 -10.81 -22.94 -15.59
CA SER A 198 -12.28 -23.07 -15.57
C SER A 198 -12.72 -24.28 -14.75
N GLN A 199 -13.92 -24.21 -14.15
CA GLN A 199 -14.47 -25.30 -13.33
C GLN A 199 -14.63 -26.64 -14.09
N ALA A 200 -14.76 -26.60 -15.42
CA ALA A 200 -14.91 -27.79 -16.26
C ALA A 200 -13.59 -28.30 -16.85
N GLY A 201 -12.56 -27.45 -16.97
CA GLY A 201 -11.28 -27.80 -17.62
C GLY A 201 -10.07 -27.83 -16.69
N GLY A 202 -10.20 -27.36 -15.45
CA GLY A 202 -9.06 -27.16 -14.54
C GLY A 202 -8.14 -26.03 -15.03
N PHE A 203 -6.85 -26.14 -14.71
CA PHE A 203 -5.81 -25.21 -15.16
C PHE A 203 -5.29 -25.59 -16.56
N VAL A 204 -5.14 -24.59 -17.42
CA VAL A 204 -4.42 -24.67 -18.69
C VAL A 204 -3.36 -23.58 -18.69
N THR A 205 -2.10 -23.95 -18.85
CA THR A 205 -0.97 -23.01 -18.84
C THR A 205 -0.17 -23.09 -20.13
N THR A 206 0.56 -22.02 -20.43
CA THR A 206 1.61 -22.00 -21.44
C THR A 206 2.81 -21.26 -20.83
N PRO A 207 3.96 -21.92 -20.56
CA PRO A 207 4.27 -23.35 -20.74
C PRO A 207 3.34 -24.32 -20.00
N SER A 208 3.13 -25.53 -20.53
CA SER A 208 2.10 -26.49 -20.08
C SER A 208 2.50 -27.37 -18.89
N ASP A 209 3.79 -27.45 -18.57
CA ASP A 209 4.32 -28.17 -17.41
C ASP A 209 3.90 -27.53 -16.07
N ILE A 210 3.65 -26.21 -16.05
CA ILE A 210 3.15 -25.49 -14.88
C ILE A 210 1.76 -26.00 -14.46
N ALA A 211 0.86 -26.30 -15.40
CA ALA A 211 -0.44 -26.92 -15.09
C ALA A 211 -0.29 -28.29 -14.42
N GLY A 212 0.78 -29.04 -14.74
CA GLY A 212 1.12 -30.29 -14.07
C GLY A 212 1.36 -30.10 -12.56
N GLN A 213 2.00 -29.00 -12.17
CA GLN A 213 2.27 -28.64 -10.77
C GLN A 213 1.00 -28.20 -10.00
N LEU A 214 -0.07 -27.85 -10.72
CA LEU A 214 -1.37 -27.45 -10.15
C LEU A 214 -2.38 -28.62 -10.08
N SER A 215 -1.95 -29.84 -10.39
CA SER A 215 -2.80 -31.04 -10.42
C SER A 215 -3.36 -31.36 -9.03
N GLY A 216 -4.69 -31.27 -8.87
CA GLY A 216 -5.36 -31.59 -7.60
C GLY A 216 -5.33 -30.47 -6.56
N LEU A 217 -4.88 -29.26 -6.91
CA LEU A 217 -5.01 -28.08 -6.06
C LEU A 217 -6.50 -27.72 -5.88
N ASP A 218 -6.97 -27.65 -4.64
CA ASP A 218 -8.29 -27.08 -4.34
C ASP A 218 -8.25 -25.56 -4.50
N VAL A 219 -9.27 -25.04 -5.19
CA VAL A 219 -9.46 -23.63 -5.54
C VAL A 219 -10.82 -23.10 -5.12
N ALA A 220 -11.65 -23.92 -4.46
CA ALA A 220 -12.94 -23.49 -3.91
C ALA A 220 -12.77 -22.52 -2.72
N THR A 221 -11.63 -22.59 -2.03
CA THR A 221 -11.20 -21.60 -1.03
C THR A 221 -10.13 -20.67 -1.59
N PRO A 222 -10.13 -19.38 -1.23
CA PRO A 222 -8.99 -18.49 -1.48
C PRO A 222 -7.68 -19.07 -0.93
N GLY A 223 -6.66 -19.18 -1.79
CA GLY A 223 -5.33 -19.62 -1.38
C GLY A 223 -4.68 -18.68 -0.36
N ALA A 224 -3.64 -19.17 0.31
CA ALA A 224 -2.89 -18.41 1.30
C ALA A 224 -2.35 -17.07 0.75
N PRO A 225 -2.10 -16.08 1.63
CA PRO A 225 -1.33 -14.88 1.30
C PRO A 225 -0.04 -15.16 0.53
N PRO A 226 0.28 -14.38 -0.54
CA PRO A 226 1.61 -14.36 -1.12
C PRO A 226 2.67 -14.10 -0.04
N GLY A 227 3.75 -14.89 -0.04
CA GLY A 227 4.80 -14.77 0.97
C GLY A 227 4.47 -15.34 2.36
N ALA A 228 3.24 -15.80 2.64
CA ALA A 228 3.01 -16.65 3.80
C ALA A 228 3.71 -17.99 3.59
N SER A 229 4.79 -18.23 4.33
CA SER A 229 5.47 -19.52 4.34
C SER A 229 4.51 -20.62 4.76
N VAL A 230 4.61 -21.79 4.14
CA VAL A 230 3.75 -22.95 4.41
C VAL A 230 4.07 -23.56 5.77
N ALA A 231 3.59 -22.90 6.83
CA ALA A 231 3.52 -23.42 8.19
C ALA A 231 2.55 -24.61 8.21
N ALA A 232 3.06 -25.78 7.83
CA ALA A 232 2.28 -26.99 7.62
C ALA A 232 1.44 -27.37 8.86
N ALA A 233 0.22 -27.84 8.62
CA ALA A 233 -0.77 -28.06 9.66
C ALA A 233 -0.32 -29.14 10.67
N ALA A 234 0.04 -28.71 11.89
CA ALA A 234 0.33 -29.57 13.02
C ALA A 234 -0.66 -29.29 14.16
N SER A 235 -1.86 -29.88 14.09
CA SER A 235 -2.98 -29.59 15.00
C SER A 235 -3.38 -30.79 15.89
N SER A 236 -2.66 -30.99 16.99
CA SER A 236 -3.18 -31.73 18.16
C SER A 236 -2.31 -31.50 19.40
N GLY A 237 -2.78 -30.71 20.38
CA GLY A 237 -1.96 -30.40 21.57
C GLY A 237 -2.57 -29.38 22.53
N SER A 238 -3.80 -29.59 23.00
CA SER A 238 -4.44 -28.68 23.96
C SER A 238 -3.79 -28.76 25.36
N SER A 239 -3.12 -27.69 25.80
CA SER A 239 -2.96 -27.41 27.22
C SER A 239 -2.87 -25.90 27.49
N SER A 240 -3.84 -25.39 28.25
CA SER A 240 -3.90 -23.98 28.63
C SER A 240 -3.02 -23.67 29.84
N ARG A 241 -1.99 -22.85 29.65
CA ARG A 241 -1.39 -21.96 30.67
C ARG A 241 -0.44 -20.99 29.98
N GLY A 242 -0.75 -19.69 30.03
CA GLY A 242 -0.01 -18.68 29.27
C GLY A 242 1.30 -18.26 29.93
N MET A 243 2.29 -17.93 29.09
CA MET A 243 3.43 -17.10 29.47
C MET A 243 3.96 -16.35 28.24
N TRP A 244 4.56 -15.18 28.47
CA TRP A 244 5.29 -14.41 27.45
C TRP A 244 6.57 -15.14 26.99
N TRP A 245 7.25 -14.56 25.99
CA TRP A 245 8.63 -14.79 25.55
C TRP A 245 9.00 -16.19 25.00
N ALA A 246 9.21 -16.27 23.68
CA ALA A 246 10.03 -17.29 23.02
C ALA A 246 10.52 -16.78 21.64
N LEU A 247 11.76 -16.31 21.56
CA LEU A 247 12.46 -16.01 20.30
C LEU A 247 13.72 -16.88 20.22
N PRO A 248 13.94 -17.66 19.15
CA PRO A 248 15.23 -18.33 18.92
C PRO A 248 16.26 -17.31 18.39
N ILE A 249 17.43 -17.24 19.04
CA ILE A 249 18.49 -16.26 18.74
C ILE A 249 19.42 -16.79 17.64
N GLY A 250 19.77 -15.92 16.68
CA GLY A 250 20.44 -16.27 15.41
C GLY A 250 21.91 -15.83 15.21
N LEU A 251 22.73 -15.81 16.26
CA LEU A 251 24.21 -15.68 16.23
C LEU A 251 24.82 -14.33 15.73
N VAL A 252 26.15 -14.19 15.95
CA VAL A 252 27.09 -13.09 15.55
C VAL A 252 26.73 -11.71 16.18
N ILE A 253 27.63 -10.89 16.76
CA ILE A 253 29.07 -10.63 16.52
C ILE A 253 29.90 -10.73 17.81
N ALA A 254 31.23 -10.83 17.66
CA ALA A 254 32.19 -11.15 18.71
C ALA A 254 32.74 -9.94 19.53
N ALA A 255 33.11 -10.26 20.78
CA ALA A 255 34.23 -9.75 21.58
C ALA A 255 34.66 -8.26 21.48
N ALA A 256 34.40 -7.49 22.55
CA ALA A 256 35.42 -6.70 23.27
C ALA A 256 34.88 -6.19 24.63
N ALA A 257 35.81 -5.90 25.57
CA ALA A 257 35.59 -5.35 26.92
C ALA A 257 34.73 -6.20 27.91
N GLY A 258 34.89 -6.09 29.24
CA GLY A 258 35.95 -5.39 29.98
C GLY A 258 35.47 -4.74 31.30
N GLY A 259 35.65 -5.42 32.44
CA GLY A 259 35.20 -4.94 33.78
C GLY A 259 33.72 -5.25 34.05
N LEU A 260 33.24 -5.52 35.26
CA LEU A 260 33.60 -4.89 36.55
C LEU A 260 33.14 -5.77 37.75
N ALA A 261 34.07 -6.26 38.56
CA ALA A 261 33.81 -6.84 39.89
C ALA A 261 35.14 -6.89 40.69
N ALA A 262 35.20 -6.61 42.00
CA ALA A 262 34.17 -6.12 42.92
C ALA A 262 34.78 -5.19 44.00
N LEU A 263 33.92 -4.48 44.72
CA LEU A 263 34.30 -3.62 45.86
C LEU A 263 34.67 -4.45 47.10
N ILE A 264 35.81 -4.15 47.73
CA ILE A 264 36.12 -4.33 49.17
C ILE A 264 37.44 -3.57 49.46
N GLY A 265 37.52 -2.81 50.56
CA GLY A 265 38.78 -2.21 51.04
C GLY A 265 38.78 -0.68 51.22
N LYS A 266 38.67 -0.24 52.48
CA LYS A 266 39.09 1.09 52.99
C LYS A 266 40.47 0.89 53.69
N PRO A 267 41.25 1.91 54.10
CA PRO A 267 41.04 3.38 53.99
C PRO A 267 42.31 4.22 53.66
N ARG A 268 42.18 5.55 53.85
CA ARG A 268 43.19 6.58 54.25
C ARG A 268 43.97 7.41 53.21
N SER A 269 43.67 8.71 53.28
CA SER A 269 44.60 9.86 53.41
C SER A 269 45.29 10.49 52.19
N ALA A 270 45.04 11.81 52.05
CA ALA A 270 45.95 12.85 51.55
C ALA A 270 46.36 12.81 50.05
N VAL A 271 46.88 13.86 49.40
CA VAL A 271 46.84 15.35 49.55
C VAL A 271 47.21 15.93 48.17
N GLY A 272 46.82 17.17 47.84
CA GLY A 272 47.29 17.90 46.66
C GLY A 272 46.18 18.16 45.63
N THR A 273 45.77 19.41 45.39
CA THR A 273 46.41 20.49 44.58
C THR A 273 46.17 20.37 43.07
N ALA A 274 45.36 21.30 42.57
CA ALA A 274 45.29 21.78 41.19
C ALA A 274 46.62 22.52 40.79
N PRO A 275 46.83 23.10 39.57
CA PRO A 275 45.81 23.51 38.61
C PRO A 275 46.17 23.56 37.08
N MET A 276 45.18 24.05 36.30
CA MET A 276 45.32 24.99 35.15
C MET A 276 45.76 24.52 33.74
N ALA A 277 45.31 25.33 32.76
CA ALA A 277 45.85 25.62 31.43
C ALA A 277 45.40 24.80 30.20
N ALA A 278 44.64 25.47 29.31
CA ALA A 278 44.79 25.37 27.86
C ALA A 278 45.75 26.50 27.38
N PRO A 279 46.25 26.53 26.11
CA PRO A 279 45.44 27.19 25.07
C PRO A 279 45.68 26.75 23.59
N ALA A 280 44.72 27.17 22.74
CA ALA A 280 44.80 27.71 21.35
C ALA A 280 45.83 27.24 20.28
N GLY A 281 45.33 27.19 19.02
CA GLY A 281 46.09 27.11 17.76
C GLY A 281 45.24 26.51 16.62
N ALA A 282 44.40 27.24 15.87
CA ALA A 282 44.69 28.34 14.92
C ALA A 282 45.41 27.87 13.63
N GLY A 283 44.70 27.90 12.49
CA GLY A 283 45.24 27.59 11.16
C GLY A 283 44.39 28.23 10.04
N THR A 284 45.03 28.83 9.04
CA THR A 284 44.38 29.76 8.10
C THR A 284 44.49 29.37 6.62
N ARG A 285 43.34 29.39 5.94
CA ARG A 285 43.08 29.82 4.54
C ARG A 285 44.32 30.26 3.71
N THR A 286 44.48 29.65 2.53
CA THR A 286 45.12 30.25 1.34
C THR A 286 44.34 29.88 0.07
N THR A 287 44.27 30.82 -0.88
CA THR A 287 43.55 30.69 -2.17
C THR A 287 44.54 30.41 -3.31
N GLY A 288 44.11 29.70 -4.35
CA GLY A 288 44.91 29.51 -5.57
C GLY A 288 44.06 29.28 -6.82
N SER A 289 44.07 30.23 -7.75
CA SER A 289 43.44 30.12 -9.07
C SER A 289 44.44 30.56 -10.12
N HIS A 290 44.54 29.85 -11.25
CA HIS A 290 45.30 30.35 -12.41
C HIS A 290 44.73 29.84 -13.74
N LEU A 291 45.05 30.56 -14.82
CA LEU A 291 44.43 30.45 -16.15
C LEU A 291 45.32 29.72 -17.18
N ALA A 292 44.69 29.43 -18.33
CA ALA A 292 45.28 29.10 -19.64
C ALA A 292 45.78 27.64 -19.81
N THR A 293 45.86 27.05 -21.02
CA THR A 293 45.93 27.67 -22.37
C THR A 293 44.98 27.08 -23.44
N ARG A 294 44.76 27.90 -24.47
CA ARG A 294 44.08 27.66 -25.75
C ARG A 294 44.82 26.67 -26.66
N SER A 295 44.09 25.86 -27.43
CA SER A 295 44.47 25.46 -28.79
C SER A 295 43.26 25.04 -29.63
N GLU A 296 43.23 25.38 -30.91
CA GLU A 296 42.13 25.15 -31.86
C GLU A 296 42.52 24.14 -32.95
N ARG A 297 41.61 23.28 -33.41
CA ARG A 297 41.67 22.66 -34.76
C ARG A 297 40.37 22.01 -35.26
N THR A 298 39.64 22.79 -36.07
CA THR A 298 38.92 22.43 -37.32
C THR A 298 38.37 21.01 -37.59
N HIS A 299 37.07 21.01 -37.90
CA HIS A 299 36.25 20.17 -38.81
C HIS A 299 36.92 19.73 -40.15
N PRO A 300 36.32 18.87 -41.02
CA PRO A 300 34.91 18.41 -41.13
C PRO A 300 34.73 16.87 -41.09
N PHE A 301 33.55 16.23 -40.92
CA PHE A 301 32.21 16.37 -41.51
C PHE A 301 32.12 15.98 -43.01
N THR A 302 31.55 14.81 -43.30
CA THR A 302 31.20 14.38 -44.66
C THR A 302 29.86 13.65 -44.61
N LEU A 303 28.86 14.19 -45.29
CA LEU A 303 27.55 13.57 -45.46
C LEU A 303 27.55 12.82 -46.81
N GLY A 304 27.20 11.53 -46.81
CA GLY A 304 27.13 10.72 -48.03
C GLY A 304 25.76 10.07 -48.17
N GLY A 305 25.09 10.30 -49.30
CA GLY A 305 23.77 9.74 -49.59
C GLY A 305 23.49 9.65 -51.09
N ALA A 306 22.35 9.04 -51.42
CA ALA A 306 21.84 8.78 -52.76
C ALA A 306 22.63 7.77 -53.63
N ARG A 307 22.08 6.56 -53.73
CA ARG A 307 21.45 6.11 -54.98
C ARG A 307 20.04 5.61 -54.69
#